data_AF-A0A8J7IXK2-F1
#
_entry.id   AF-A0A8J7IXK2-F1
#
_cell.length_a   1.000
_cell.length_b   1.000
_cell.length_c   1.000
_cell.angle_alpha   90.00
_cell.angle_beta   90.00
_cell.angle_gamma   90.00
#
_symmetry.space_group_name_H-M   'P 1'
#
loop_
_entity.id
_entity.type
_entity.pdbx_description
1 polymer ?
#
loop_
_entity_poly.entity_id
_entity_poly.type
_entity_poly.pdbx_seq_one_letter_code
_entity_poly.pdbx_strand_id
1 'polypeptide(L)'
;MVKILDKRLHLDFPLGYHLHCLIAQIPNVLKRSERFFTLGNPEEKWRQVKATLEMVATGAPLRRLHFLMLPESSVPMERFDEMLSYIEQNFRNNTVTMFGVEHVPLSEYRKLLQRFSADNPEALALVETDIASGEILGMPVNWCCIAVKETNGKFRVFLEAKTHPFRGEEFLDKDHDLYRGRHFYMFKGEPACFNFMTLICLDYLYRDLYCSNIRQIVDHANHLYFTKRRFLDALFVIQCNPKPEHRTYREVLSGFYGEYLEDTPGVRDTVTVFGNCSNETEIEGVESHDGYGVSFVAISARHKMARVREQEFSTDDFDGAPICRLRFGTGTRLYFFNLPLHHELDPRSSRVPLKLHAVMQWKEPGSWVRTGEEKAYEHLI
;
A
#
# COMPACT_ATOMS: atom_id res chain seq x y z
N MET A 1 0.45 -19.62 9.90
CA MET A 1 1.56 -18.90 9.23
C MET A 1 1.08 -18.49 7.86
N VAL A 2 1.32 -17.24 7.46
CA VAL A 2 0.82 -16.68 6.18
C VAL A 2 1.65 -17.26 5.03
N LYS A 3 1.03 -17.51 3.87
CA LYS A 3 1.74 -18.00 2.68
C LYS A 3 2.09 -16.83 1.75
N ILE A 4 3.32 -16.78 1.24
CA ILE A 4 3.68 -15.82 0.20
C ILE A 4 3.44 -16.48 -1.17
N LEU A 5 2.53 -15.91 -1.95
CA LEU A 5 2.13 -16.38 -3.27
C LEU A 5 2.86 -15.57 -4.35
N ASP A 6 3.77 -16.24 -5.05
CA ASP A 6 4.53 -15.61 -6.13
C ASP A 6 3.69 -15.42 -7.40
N LYS A 7 3.58 -14.19 -7.90
CA LYS A 7 2.86 -13.86 -9.14
C LYS A 7 3.76 -13.14 -10.12
N ARG A 8 3.91 -13.70 -11.32
CA ARG A 8 4.65 -13.01 -12.40
C ARG A 8 3.74 -12.02 -13.10
N LEU A 9 4.25 -10.81 -13.34
CA LEU A 9 3.56 -9.74 -14.04
C LEU A 9 4.42 -9.24 -15.20
N HIS A 10 3.82 -8.95 -16.35
CA HIS A 10 4.52 -8.31 -17.46
C HIS A 10 4.56 -6.78 -17.28
N LEU A 11 5.55 -6.32 -16.51
CA LEU A 11 5.79 -4.91 -16.22
C LEU A 11 7.14 -4.51 -16.82
N ASP A 12 7.08 -3.72 -17.89
CA ASP A 12 8.25 -3.21 -18.60
C ASP A 12 8.66 -1.84 -18.05
N PHE A 13 8.99 -1.84 -16.76
CA PHE A 13 9.46 -0.64 -16.10
C PHE A 13 10.84 -0.23 -16.64
N PRO A 14 11.07 1.08 -16.85
CA PRO A 14 12.28 1.55 -17.51
C PRO A 14 13.50 1.31 -16.62
N LEU A 15 14.43 0.48 -17.10
CA LEU A 15 15.69 0.20 -16.42
C LEU A 15 16.51 1.48 -16.26
N GLY A 16 16.99 1.75 -15.05
CA GLY A 16 17.81 2.92 -14.75
C GLY A 16 17.07 4.27 -14.67
N TYR A 17 15.74 4.27 -14.82
CA TYR A 17 14.91 5.46 -14.62
C TYR A 17 14.03 5.32 -13.38
N HIS A 18 13.62 6.44 -12.80
CA HIS A 18 12.81 6.40 -11.60
C HIS A 18 11.40 5.88 -11.88
N LEU A 19 10.94 4.96 -11.02
CA LEU A 19 9.51 4.67 -10.93
C LEU A 19 8.84 5.76 -10.12
N HIS A 20 7.54 5.94 -10.29
CA HIS A 20 6.83 7.01 -9.60
C HIS A 20 5.57 6.47 -8.94
N CYS A 21 5.34 6.95 -7.73
CA CYS A 21 4.21 6.59 -6.89
C CYS A 21 3.36 7.83 -6.59
N LEU A 22 2.04 7.64 -6.56
CA LEU A 22 1.08 8.59 -6.04
C LEU A 22 0.39 7.96 -4.83
N ILE A 23 0.59 8.56 -3.66
CA ILE A 23 -0.20 8.22 -2.46
C ILE A 23 -1.39 9.17 -2.41
N ALA A 24 -2.60 8.61 -2.40
CA ALA A 24 -3.82 9.34 -2.12
C ALA A 24 -4.12 9.32 -0.61
N GLN A 25 -3.60 10.29 0.13
CA GLN A 25 -3.93 10.47 1.54
C GLN A 25 -5.28 11.17 1.64
N ILE A 26 -6.35 10.38 1.54
CA ILE A 26 -7.75 10.83 1.55
C ILE A 26 -8.49 10.33 2.80
N PRO A 27 -9.51 11.04 3.30
CA PRO A 27 -10.17 10.71 4.56
C PRO A 27 -11.16 9.57 4.38
N ASN A 28 -11.35 8.75 5.40
CA ASN A 28 -12.48 7.81 5.45
C ASN A 28 -13.50 8.25 6.48
N VAL A 29 -14.78 8.07 6.20
CA VAL A 29 -15.82 8.14 7.23
C VAL A 29 -16.40 6.75 7.34
N LEU A 30 -15.98 5.98 8.34
CA LEU A 30 -16.42 4.60 8.56
C LEU A 30 -17.50 4.57 9.63
N LYS A 31 -18.69 4.12 9.25
CA LYS A 31 -19.82 3.91 10.16
C LYS A 31 -19.94 2.45 10.50
N ARG A 32 -20.45 2.19 11.69
CA ARG A 32 -20.72 0.85 12.17
C ARG A 32 -22.04 0.37 11.58
N SER A 33 -21.98 -0.71 10.82
CA SER A 33 -23.14 -1.54 10.49
C SER A 33 -23.30 -2.65 11.53
N GLU A 34 -24.36 -3.46 11.43
CA GLU A 34 -24.67 -4.50 12.42
C GLU A 34 -23.50 -5.45 12.69
N ARG A 35 -22.67 -5.74 11.68
CA ARG A 35 -21.57 -6.73 11.77
C ARG A 35 -20.19 -6.24 11.33
N PHE A 36 -20.07 -5.07 10.70
CA PHE A 36 -18.80 -4.56 10.17
C PHE A 36 -18.86 -3.06 9.85
N PHE A 37 -17.73 -2.48 9.43
CA PHE A 37 -17.64 -1.07 9.03
C PHE A 37 -17.97 -0.87 7.55
N THR A 38 -18.77 0.15 7.26
CA THR A 38 -19.08 0.61 5.90
C THR A 38 -18.78 2.10 5.76
N LEU A 39 -18.64 2.57 4.52
CA LEU A 39 -18.45 3.99 4.27
C LEU A 39 -19.73 4.77 4.56
N GLY A 40 -19.61 5.80 5.40
CA GLY A 40 -20.74 6.58 5.90
C GLY A 40 -21.34 7.58 4.90
N ASN A 41 -20.58 7.91 3.84
CA ASN A 41 -21.03 8.69 2.68
C ASN A 41 -20.35 8.15 1.40
N PRO A 42 -20.82 7.03 0.85
CA PRO A 42 -20.13 6.32 -0.24
C PRO A 42 -20.08 7.13 -1.54
N GLU A 43 -21.11 7.93 -1.84
CA GLU A 43 -21.15 8.76 -3.05
C GLU A 43 -20.13 9.89 -3.03
N GLU A 44 -20.03 10.59 -1.89
CA GLU A 44 -19.03 11.66 -1.73
C GLU A 44 -17.61 11.09 -1.74
N LYS A 45 -17.42 9.94 -1.07
CA LYS A 45 -16.14 9.22 -1.13
C LYS A 45 -15.78 8.83 -2.56
N TRP A 46 -16.76 8.29 -3.30
CA TRP A 46 -16.57 7.91 -4.70
C TRP A 46 -16.23 9.11 -5.58
N ARG A 47 -16.88 10.26 -5.39
CA ARG A 47 -16.55 11.51 -6.11
C ARG A 47 -15.07 11.87 -5.96
N GLN A 48 -14.52 11.78 -4.75
CA GLN A 48 -13.11 12.06 -4.48
C GLN A 48 -12.17 11.00 -5.07
N VAL A 49 -12.51 9.72 -4.98
CA VAL A 49 -11.76 8.62 -5.60
C VAL A 49 -11.73 8.82 -7.12
N LYS A 50 -12.90 9.03 -7.74
CA LYS A 50 -13.05 9.22 -9.18
C LYS A 50 -12.26 10.42 -9.70
N ALA A 51 -12.29 11.56 -9.01
CA ALA A 51 -11.48 12.72 -9.35
C ALA A 51 -9.96 12.41 -9.31
N THR A 52 -9.53 11.52 -8.42
CA THR A 52 -8.15 11.02 -8.39
C THR A 52 -7.84 10.18 -9.63
N LEU A 53 -8.74 9.26 -10.01
CA LEU A 53 -8.59 8.44 -11.22
C LEU A 53 -8.55 9.29 -12.49
N GLU A 54 -9.39 10.31 -12.59
CA GLU A 54 -9.44 11.25 -13.72
C GLU A 54 -8.13 12.03 -13.85
N MET A 55 -7.56 12.49 -12.74
CA MET A 55 -6.24 13.12 -12.73
C MET A 55 -5.14 12.16 -13.20
N VAL A 56 -5.18 10.90 -12.78
CA VAL A 56 -4.23 9.87 -13.22
C VAL A 56 -4.35 9.58 -14.71
N ALA A 57 -5.58 9.44 -15.22
CA ALA A 57 -5.86 9.17 -16.63
C ALA A 57 -5.43 10.32 -17.56
N THR A 58 -5.75 11.56 -17.19
CA THR A 58 -5.37 12.76 -17.97
C THR A 58 -3.84 12.99 -17.98
N GLY A 59 -3.17 12.57 -16.91
CA GLY A 59 -1.73 12.39 -16.87
C GLY A 59 -0.91 13.66 -16.61
N ALA A 60 -1.47 14.86 -16.44
CA ALA A 60 -0.67 16.02 -16.01
C ALA A 60 -0.92 16.30 -14.51
N PRO A 61 0.10 16.24 -13.62
CA PRO A 61 1.54 15.99 -13.81
C PRO A 61 1.97 14.50 -13.78
N LEU A 62 1.02 13.57 -13.80
CA LEU A 62 1.21 12.14 -13.51
C LEU A 62 1.62 11.26 -14.71
N ARG A 63 2.21 11.82 -15.78
CA ARG A 63 2.47 11.09 -17.04
C ARG A 63 3.36 9.85 -16.85
N ARG A 64 4.17 9.85 -15.80
CA ARG A 64 5.12 8.79 -15.44
C ARG A 64 4.67 7.97 -14.23
N LEU A 65 3.40 8.03 -13.87
CA LEU A 65 2.89 7.26 -12.74
C LEU A 65 3.01 5.76 -13.03
N HIS A 66 3.56 5.02 -12.07
CA HIS A 66 3.65 3.56 -12.12
C HIS A 66 2.79 2.92 -11.02
N PHE A 67 2.72 3.56 -9.85
CA PHE A 67 1.98 3.06 -8.70
C PHE A 67 0.98 4.10 -8.20
N LEU A 68 -0.30 3.73 -8.11
CA LEU A 68 -1.33 4.49 -7.41
C LEU A 68 -1.71 3.74 -6.13
N MET A 69 -1.64 4.42 -4.99
CA MET A 69 -2.08 3.88 -3.71
C MET A 69 -3.25 4.67 -3.16
N LEU A 70 -4.35 3.99 -2.87
CA LEU A 70 -5.44 4.50 -2.05
C LEU A 70 -5.46 3.79 -0.70
N PRO A 71 -5.94 4.45 0.37
CA PRO A 71 -5.90 3.90 1.72
C PRO A 71 -6.75 2.64 1.88
N GLU A 72 -6.56 1.96 3.02
CA GLU A 72 -7.45 0.90 3.49
C GLU A 72 -8.91 1.39 3.56
N SER A 73 -9.88 0.55 3.20
CA SER A 73 -11.32 0.84 3.24
C SER A 73 -11.75 2.18 2.59
N SER A 74 -11.09 2.56 1.48
CA SER A 74 -11.32 3.85 0.83
C SER A 74 -12.25 3.78 -0.39
N VAL A 75 -12.60 2.59 -0.87
CA VAL A 75 -13.50 2.41 -2.02
C VAL A 75 -14.79 1.72 -1.56
N PRO A 76 -15.98 2.27 -1.88
CA PRO A 76 -17.25 1.58 -1.66
C PRO A 76 -17.34 0.31 -2.50
N MET A 77 -17.88 -0.78 -1.93
CA MET A 77 -18.01 -2.05 -2.63
C MET A 77 -18.90 -1.93 -3.87
N GLU A 78 -19.96 -1.12 -3.78
CA GLU A 78 -20.88 -0.84 -4.90
C GLU A 78 -20.19 -0.17 -6.11
N ARG A 79 -19.04 0.47 -5.88
CA ARG A 79 -18.24 1.15 -6.92
C ARG A 79 -17.03 0.34 -7.37
N PHE A 80 -16.85 -0.88 -6.86
CA PHE A 80 -15.72 -1.75 -7.19
C PHE A 80 -15.61 -2.03 -8.70
N ASP A 81 -16.72 -2.35 -9.35
CA ASP A 81 -16.74 -2.62 -10.79
C ASP A 81 -16.54 -1.35 -11.63
N GLU A 82 -17.05 -0.20 -11.18
CA GLU A 82 -16.80 1.10 -11.82
C GLU A 82 -15.31 1.48 -11.73
N MET A 83 -14.68 1.26 -10.57
CA MET A 83 -13.24 1.45 -10.34
C MET A 83 -12.40 0.61 -11.29
N LEU A 84 -12.66 -0.71 -11.36
CA LEU A 84 -11.90 -1.62 -12.22
C LEU A 84 -12.07 -1.26 -13.71
N SER A 85 -13.29 -1.01 -14.15
CA SER A 85 -13.58 -0.62 -15.54
C SER A 85 -12.89 0.67 -15.91
N TYR A 86 -12.88 1.65 -15.00
CA TYR A 86 -12.24 2.94 -15.24
C TYR A 86 -10.72 2.80 -15.39
N ILE A 87 -10.07 2.04 -14.50
CA ILE A 87 -8.62 1.77 -14.58
C ILE A 87 -8.30 1.05 -15.89
N GLU A 88 -9.03 -0.03 -16.21
CA GLU A 88 -8.79 -0.82 -17.41
C GLU A 88 -8.90 0.03 -18.68
N GLN A 89 -9.90 0.91 -18.77
CA GLN A 89 -10.14 1.71 -19.97
C GLN A 89 -9.22 2.92 -20.09
N ASN A 90 -8.91 3.59 -18.98
CA ASN A 90 -8.33 4.94 -19.01
C ASN A 90 -6.88 5.03 -18.54
N PHE A 91 -6.39 4.07 -17.75
CA PHE A 91 -5.01 4.12 -17.27
C PHE A 91 -4.04 3.67 -18.37
N ARG A 92 -2.79 4.10 -18.26
CA ARG A 92 -1.73 3.66 -19.16
C ARG A 92 -1.33 2.21 -18.83
N ASN A 93 -0.76 1.52 -19.79
CA ASN A 93 -0.08 0.25 -19.51
C ASN A 93 1.12 0.50 -18.57
N ASN A 94 1.61 -0.57 -17.94
CA ASN A 94 2.66 -0.52 -16.92
C ASN A 94 2.27 0.30 -15.68
N THR A 95 1.03 0.11 -15.21
CA THR A 95 0.57 0.72 -13.96
C THR A 95 0.01 -0.31 -13.01
N VAL A 96 0.23 -0.07 -11.72
CA VAL A 96 -0.36 -0.83 -10.62
C VAL A 96 -1.17 0.11 -9.75
N THR A 97 -2.40 -0.27 -9.43
CA THR A 97 -3.30 0.47 -8.54
C THR A 97 -3.66 -0.42 -7.35
N MET A 98 -3.39 0.06 -6.14
CA MET A 98 -3.61 -0.64 -4.88
C MET A 98 -4.65 0.15 -4.08
N PHE A 99 -5.73 -0.49 -3.67
CA PHE A 99 -6.79 0.18 -2.93
C PHE A 99 -7.53 -0.75 -1.98
N GLY A 100 -7.83 -0.25 -0.78
CA GLY A 100 -8.69 -0.94 0.16
C GLY A 100 -10.16 -0.71 -0.17
N VAL A 101 -10.97 -1.76 -0.04
CA VAL A 101 -12.42 -1.70 -0.20
C VAL A 101 -13.06 -1.80 1.19
N GLU A 102 -14.23 -1.20 1.37
CA GLU A 102 -14.99 -1.40 2.61
C GLU A 102 -15.26 -2.89 2.90
N HIS A 103 -15.62 -3.21 4.14
CA HIS A 103 -15.77 -4.60 4.54
C HIS A 103 -16.92 -5.28 3.82
N VAL A 104 -16.72 -6.55 3.47
CA VAL A 104 -17.76 -7.41 2.90
C VAL A 104 -17.81 -8.74 3.66
N PRO A 105 -18.93 -9.47 3.65
CA PRO A 105 -18.97 -10.83 4.17
C PRO A 105 -18.02 -11.76 3.39
N LEU A 106 -17.47 -12.77 4.05
CA LEU A 106 -16.57 -13.76 3.43
C LEU A 106 -17.21 -14.47 2.22
N SER A 107 -18.51 -14.69 2.27
CA SER A 107 -19.28 -15.21 1.12
C SER A 107 -19.18 -14.32 -0.12
N GLU A 108 -19.12 -13.00 0.02
CA GLU A 108 -18.97 -12.06 -1.09
C GLU A 108 -17.52 -11.99 -1.56
N TYR A 109 -16.56 -11.90 -0.64
CA TYR A 109 -15.14 -11.97 -0.96
C TYR A 109 -14.77 -13.25 -1.74
N ARG A 110 -15.35 -14.38 -1.36
CA ARG A 110 -15.22 -15.66 -2.08
C ARG A 110 -15.74 -15.57 -3.51
N LYS A 111 -16.92 -14.98 -3.74
CA LYS A 111 -17.46 -14.80 -5.11
C LYS A 111 -16.53 -13.94 -5.96
N LEU A 112 -15.92 -12.90 -5.39
CA LEU A 112 -14.93 -12.08 -6.09
C LEU A 112 -13.68 -12.89 -6.44
N LEU A 113 -13.16 -13.70 -5.52
CA LEU A 113 -12.05 -14.62 -5.81
C LEU A 113 -12.41 -15.63 -6.92
N GLN A 114 -13.65 -16.12 -6.97
CA GLN A 114 -14.14 -16.99 -8.04
C GLN A 114 -14.22 -16.25 -9.38
N ARG A 115 -14.76 -15.02 -9.38
CA ARG A 115 -14.85 -14.15 -10.57
C ARG A 115 -13.47 -13.86 -11.17
N PHE A 116 -12.48 -13.59 -10.32
CA PHE A 116 -11.08 -13.32 -10.73
C PHE A 116 -10.17 -14.54 -10.51
N SER A 117 -10.71 -15.75 -10.63
CA SER A 117 -9.99 -17.00 -10.33
C SER A 117 -8.75 -17.24 -11.20
N ALA A 118 -8.68 -16.65 -12.40
CA ALA A 118 -7.50 -16.74 -13.26
C ALA A 118 -6.24 -16.12 -12.62
N ASP A 119 -6.41 -15.09 -11.78
CA ASP A 119 -5.32 -14.41 -11.08
C ASP A 119 -5.19 -14.86 -9.61
N ASN A 120 -6.27 -15.38 -9.02
CA ASN A 120 -6.37 -15.70 -7.59
C ASN A 120 -6.59 -17.19 -7.25
N PRO A 121 -6.11 -18.20 -8.02
CA PRO A 121 -6.54 -19.58 -7.80
C PRO A 121 -6.06 -20.15 -6.44
N GLU A 122 -4.85 -19.80 -6.00
CA GLU A 122 -4.27 -20.26 -4.73
C GLU A 122 -4.91 -19.53 -3.54
N ALA A 123 -5.21 -18.24 -3.68
CA ALA A 123 -5.95 -17.48 -2.67
C ALA A 123 -7.35 -18.04 -2.48
N LEU A 124 -8.05 -18.35 -3.57
CA LEU A 124 -9.34 -19.03 -3.54
C LEU A 124 -9.23 -20.39 -2.84
N ALA A 125 -8.24 -21.20 -3.16
CA ALA A 125 -8.04 -22.50 -2.53
C ALA A 125 -7.82 -22.40 -1.00
N LEU A 126 -7.13 -21.35 -0.53
CA LEU A 126 -6.95 -21.10 0.90
C LEU A 126 -8.27 -20.76 1.58
N VAL A 127 -9.08 -19.89 0.96
CA VAL A 127 -10.41 -19.53 1.46
C VAL A 127 -11.35 -20.74 1.48
N GLU A 128 -11.36 -21.58 0.43
CA GLU A 128 -12.17 -22.80 0.40
C GLU A 128 -11.75 -23.78 1.52
N THR A 129 -10.46 -23.86 1.84
CA THR A 129 -9.96 -24.69 2.95
C THR A 129 -10.47 -24.18 4.30
N ASP A 130 -10.43 -22.86 4.53
CA ASP A 130 -10.96 -22.27 5.77
C ASP A 130 -12.48 -22.47 5.87
N ILE A 131 -13.23 -22.28 4.78
CA ILE A 131 -14.69 -22.50 4.76
C ILE A 131 -15.05 -23.96 5.05
N ALA A 132 -14.27 -24.91 4.53
CA ALA A 132 -14.48 -26.32 4.82
C ALA A 132 -14.26 -26.67 6.31
N SER A 133 -13.55 -25.81 7.06
CA SER A 133 -13.24 -26.03 8.48
C SER A 133 -14.31 -25.50 9.45
N GLY A 134 -15.29 -24.71 8.99
CA GLY A 134 -16.35 -24.19 9.86
C GLY A 134 -17.31 -23.21 9.19
N GLU A 135 -18.35 -22.82 9.91
CA GLU A 135 -19.36 -21.86 9.44
C GLU A 135 -18.86 -20.41 9.57
N ILE A 136 -18.04 -19.98 8.62
CA ILE A 136 -17.37 -18.66 8.64
C ILE A 136 -17.82 -17.71 7.52
N LEU A 137 -18.78 -18.11 6.69
CA LEU A 137 -19.20 -17.35 5.49
C LEU A 137 -19.77 -15.96 5.79
N GLY A 138 -20.27 -15.75 7.02
CA GLY A 138 -20.77 -14.46 7.49
C GLY A 138 -19.70 -13.55 8.10
N MET A 139 -18.47 -14.04 8.31
CA MET A 139 -17.39 -13.24 8.89
C MET A 139 -17.07 -12.07 7.97
N PRO A 140 -16.91 -10.84 8.50
CA PRO A 140 -16.52 -9.73 7.67
C PRO A 140 -15.04 -9.81 7.29
N VAL A 141 -14.73 -9.34 6.09
CA VAL A 141 -13.39 -9.34 5.51
C VAL A 141 -12.93 -7.89 5.34
N ASN A 142 -11.78 -7.56 5.92
CA ASN A 142 -11.01 -6.37 5.55
C ASN A 142 -10.04 -6.78 4.44
N TRP A 143 -10.10 -6.10 3.29
CA TRP A 143 -9.41 -6.55 2.08
C TRP A 143 -9.04 -5.40 1.16
N CYS A 144 -8.14 -5.71 0.23
CA CYS A 144 -7.70 -4.80 -0.81
C CYS A 144 -7.70 -5.47 -2.17
N CYS A 145 -7.64 -4.64 -3.20
CA CYS A 145 -7.47 -5.03 -4.59
C CYS A 145 -6.17 -4.43 -5.14
N ILE A 146 -5.41 -5.26 -5.83
CA ILE A 146 -4.25 -4.87 -6.62
C ILE A 146 -4.61 -5.07 -8.10
N ALA A 147 -4.91 -3.97 -8.77
CA ALA A 147 -5.24 -3.93 -10.19
C ALA A 147 -3.97 -3.59 -11.00
N VAL A 148 -3.61 -4.46 -11.93
CA VAL A 148 -2.38 -4.35 -12.73
C VAL A 148 -2.76 -4.22 -14.21
N LYS A 149 -2.32 -3.15 -14.86
CA LYS A 149 -2.35 -3.03 -16.32
C LYS A 149 -0.95 -3.31 -16.86
N GLU A 150 -0.75 -4.52 -17.37
CA GLU A 150 0.52 -4.98 -17.90
C GLU A 150 0.93 -4.23 -19.17
N THR A 151 2.21 -4.32 -19.56
CA THR A 151 2.77 -3.64 -20.75
C THR A 151 2.02 -3.99 -22.04
N ASN A 152 1.55 -5.23 -22.14
CA ASN A 152 0.80 -5.78 -23.27
C ASN A 152 -0.70 -5.39 -23.27
N GLY A 153 -1.14 -4.58 -22.31
CA GLY A 153 -2.53 -4.16 -22.14
C GLY A 153 -3.41 -5.15 -21.38
N LYS A 154 -2.88 -6.31 -20.95
CA LYS A 154 -3.63 -7.25 -20.12
C LYS A 154 -3.94 -6.61 -18.76
N PHE A 155 -5.21 -6.61 -18.39
CA PHE A 155 -5.66 -6.18 -17.07
C PHE A 155 -5.80 -7.38 -16.15
N ARG A 156 -5.25 -7.29 -14.94
CA ARG A 156 -5.19 -8.38 -13.95
C ARG A 156 -5.60 -7.86 -12.60
N VAL A 157 -6.30 -8.70 -11.84
CA VAL A 157 -6.93 -8.31 -10.57
C VAL A 157 -6.57 -9.31 -9.49
N PHE A 158 -5.88 -8.85 -8.44
CA PHE A 158 -5.51 -9.67 -7.30
C PHE A 158 -6.19 -9.18 -6.03
N LEU A 159 -6.69 -10.11 -5.22
CA LEU A 159 -7.47 -9.82 -4.02
C LEU A 159 -6.77 -10.37 -2.78
N GLU A 160 -6.59 -9.52 -1.78
CA GLU A 160 -5.88 -9.86 -0.55
C GLU A 160 -6.71 -9.45 0.66
N ALA A 161 -6.96 -10.42 1.55
CA ALA A 161 -7.59 -10.17 2.83
C ALA A 161 -6.53 -9.89 3.89
N LYS A 162 -6.79 -8.91 4.76
CA LYS A 162 -5.94 -8.54 5.88
C LYS A 162 -5.69 -9.76 6.77
N THR A 163 -4.43 -10.06 7.04
CA THR A 163 -4.06 -11.27 7.79
C THR A 163 -4.27 -11.10 9.28
N HIS A 164 -4.06 -9.88 9.79
CA HIS A 164 -4.21 -9.55 11.20
C HIS A 164 -5.02 -8.27 11.38
N PRO A 165 -6.35 -8.42 11.50
CA PRO A 165 -7.25 -7.32 11.82
C PRO A 165 -6.91 -6.66 13.17
N PHE A 166 -7.21 -5.37 13.30
CA PHE A 166 -6.88 -4.61 14.51
C PHE A 166 -7.87 -4.91 15.65
N ARG A 167 -7.42 -4.92 16.90
CA ARG A 167 -8.30 -5.03 18.08
C ARG A 167 -9.37 -3.92 18.20
N GLY A 168 -9.17 -2.74 17.62
CA GLY A 168 -10.26 -1.75 17.53
C GLY A 168 -11.33 -2.10 16.50
N GLU A 169 -11.01 -3.02 15.57
CA GLU A 169 -11.96 -3.67 14.66
C GLU A 169 -12.55 -4.96 15.30
N GLU A 170 -11.81 -5.64 16.18
CA GLU A 170 -12.21 -6.84 16.96
C GLU A 170 -12.64 -6.45 18.41
N PHE A 171 -13.91 -6.11 18.64
CA PHE A 171 -14.38 -5.67 19.97
C PHE A 171 -14.45 -6.81 21.01
N LEU A 172 -14.03 -6.52 22.25
CA LEU A 172 -13.90 -7.46 23.38
C LEU A 172 -15.20 -8.15 23.84
N ASP A 173 -16.38 -7.59 23.53
CA ASP A 173 -17.63 -8.00 24.18
C ASP A 173 -18.60 -8.81 23.30
N LYS A 174 -18.32 -9.07 22.02
CA LYS A 174 -19.21 -9.88 21.17
C LYS A 174 -18.46 -10.57 20.04
N ASP A 175 -18.75 -11.86 19.84
CA ASP A 175 -18.48 -12.81 18.72
C ASP A 175 -18.25 -12.29 17.27
N HIS A 176 -17.49 -11.21 17.05
CA HIS A 176 -17.31 -10.56 15.75
C HIS A 176 -15.84 -10.55 15.37
N ASP A 177 -15.27 -11.74 15.23
CA ASP A 177 -13.96 -11.91 14.62
C ASP A 177 -14.03 -11.52 13.14
N LEU A 178 -13.05 -10.75 12.69
CA LEU A 178 -12.83 -10.51 11.27
C LEU A 178 -12.13 -11.73 10.66
N TYR A 179 -12.46 -12.05 9.40
CA TYR A 179 -11.76 -13.11 8.68
C TYR A 179 -10.28 -12.77 8.55
N ARG A 180 -9.43 -13.73 8.93
CA ARG A 180 -7.97 -13.59 8.87
C ARG A 180 -7.46 -14.16 7.55
N GLY A 181 -6.96 -13.28 6.70
CA GLY A 181 -6.29 -13.66 5.47
C GLY A 181 -5.15 -14.66 5.69
N ARG A 182 -4.90 -15.50 4.68
CA ARG A 182 -3.92 -16.60 4.75
C ARG A 182 -2.71 -16.39 3.85
N HIS A 183 -2.67 -15.30 3.08
CA HIS A 183 -1.61 -15.06 2.12
C HIS A 183 -1.22 -13.60 1.98
N PHE A 184 -0.03 -13.41 1.42
CA PHE A 184 0.42 -12.18 0.77
C PHE A 184 0.85 -12.47 -0.65
N TYR A 185 0.71 -11.51 -1.57
CA TYR A 185 1.31 -11.63 -2.90
C TYR A 185 2.74 -11.07 -2.96
N MET A 186 3.64 -11.84 -3.57
CA MET A 186 4.93 -11.36 -4.07
C MET A 186 4.84 -11.23 -5.59
N PHE A 187 4.69 -10.00 -6.07
CA PHE A 187 4.64 -9.72 -7.50
C PHE A 187 6.05 -9.62 -8.06
N LYS A 188 6.34 -10.39 -9.11
CA LYS A 188 7.62 -10.44 -9.81
C LYS A 188 7.45 -9.79 -11.16
N GLY A 189 7.86 -8.53 -11.28
CA GLY A 189 7.83 -7.79 -12.53
C GLY A 189 8.86 -8.32 -13.52
N GLU A 190 8.41 -8.66 -14.72
CA GLU A 190 9.25 -9.10 -15.83
C GLU A 190 8.95 -8.24 -17.07
N PRO A 191 9.96 -7.82 -17.86
CA PRO A 191 11.38 -8.17 -17.75
C PRO A 191 12.17 -7.32 -16.74
N ALA A 192 11.59 -6.25 -16.19
CA ALA A 192 12.31 -5.25 -15.39
C ALA A 192 12.90 -5.78 -14.06
N CYS A 193 12.52 -6.99 -13.62
CA CYS A 193 12.94 -7.63 -12.37
C CYS A 193 12.57 -6.88 -11.09
N PHE A 194 11.65 -5.90 -11.16
CA PHE A 194 11.13 -5.18 -10.01
C PHE A 194 10.08 -6.01 -9.27
N ASN A 195 10.39 -6.42 -8.05
CA ASN A 195 9.53 -7.24 -7.20
C ASN A 195 8.90 -6.39 -6.11
N PHE A 196 7.60 -6.54 -5.88
CA PHE A 196 6.90 -5.77 -4.87
C PHE A 196 5.80 -6.58 -4.17
N MET A 197 5.41 -6.09 -3.00
CA MET A 197 4.30 -6.63 -2.21
C MET A 197 3.38 -5.49 -1.77
N THR A 198 2.11 -5.81 -1.55
CA THR A 198 1.14 -4.91 -0.89
C THR A 198 0.74 -5.56 0.43
N LEU A 199 0.51 -4.75 1.47
CA LEU A 199 0.05 -5.18 2.79
C LEU A 199 -1.03 -4.21 3.29
N ILE A 200 -1.85 -4.66 4.24
CA ILE A 200 -2.90 -3.84 4.85
C ILE A 200 -2.55 -3.51 6.31
N CYS A 201 -2.22 -2.25 6.57
CA CYS A 201 -2.10 -1.68 7.91
C CYS A 201 -1.23 -2.52 8.87
N LEU A 202 -1.86 -3.21 9.83
CA LEU A 202 -1.18 -4.02 10.84
C LEU A 202 -0.52 -5.28 10.31
N ASP A 203 -0.80 -5.69 9.08
CA ASP A 203 -0.07 -6.79 8.44
C ASP A 203 1.43 -6.54 8.45
N TYR A 204 1.86 -5.27 8.35
CA TYR A 204 3.26 -4.87 8.47
C TYR A 204 3.81 -5.01 9.90
N LEU A 205 2.99 -4.77 10.93
CA LEU A 205 3.46 -4.77 12.32
C LEU A 205 3.31 -6.11 13.04
N TYR A 206 2.51 -7.01 12.48
CA TYR A 206 2.12 -8.21 13.21
C TYR A 206 3.32 -9.09 13.57
N ARG A 207 3.40 -9.40 14.86
CA ARG A 207 4.28 -10.39 15.45
C ARG A 207 3.68 -10.92 16.75
N ASP A 208 3.86 -12.21 16.98
CA ASP A 208 3.65 -12.87 18.26
C ASP A 208 4.97 -13.51 18.73
N LEU A 209 4.91 -14.36 19.76
CA LEU A 209 6.08 -15.04 20.32
C LEU A 209 6.76 -15.99 19.32
N TYR A 210 6.06 -16.44 18.29
CA TYR A 210 6.48 -17.53 17.41
C TYR A 210 6.58 -17.13 15.93
N CYS A 211 5.87 -16.09 15.52
CA CYS A 211 5.83 -15.68 14.13
C CYS A 211 5.73 -14.15 13.97
N SER A 212 6.25 -13.67 12.84
CA SER A 212 6.08 -12.30 12.38
C SER A 212 5.84 -12.33 10.87
N ASN A 213 4.94 -11.46 10.40
CA ASN A 213 4.70 -11.30 8.97
C ASN A 213 5.95 -10.76 8.27
N ILE A 214 6.60 -9.76 8.85
CA ILE A 214 7.84 -9.19 8.31
C ILE A 214 8.96 -10.23 8.29
N ARG A 215 9.07 -11.08 9.32
CA ARG A 215 10.07 -12.15 9.28
C ARG A 215 9.85 -13.10 8.10
N GLN A 216 8.60 -13.49 7.82
CA GLN A 216 8.28 -14.34 6.67
C GLN A 216 8.58 -13.67 5.33
N ILE A 217 8.31 -12.37 5.22
CA ILE A 217 8.67 -11.57 4.03
C ILE A 217 10.19 -11.56 3.82
N VAL A 218 10.95 -11.29 4.88
CA VAL A 218 12.42 -11.29 4.86
C VAL A 218 12.96 -12.66 4.45
N ASP A 219 12.48 -13.75 5.06
CA ASP A 219 12.93 -15.10 4.76
C ASP A 219 12.63 -15.50 3.30
N HIS A 220 11.45 -15.13 2.77
CA HIS A 220 11.09 -15.39 1.36
C HIS A 220 11.91 -14.55 0.39
N ALA A 221 12.13 -13.27 0.70
CA ALA A 221 12.97 -12.39 -0.11
C ALA A 221 14.43 -12.84 -0.12
N ASN A 222 14.96 -13.32 1.01
CA ASN A 222 16.29 -13.93 1.08
C ASN A 222 16.37 -15.20 0.23
N HIS A 223 15.36 -16.06 0.31
CA HIS A 223 15.29 -17.24 -0.56
C HIS A 223 15.34 -16.85 -2.04
N LEU A 224 14.59 -15.81 -2.43
CA LEU A 224 14.62 -15.26 -3.79
C LEU A 224 16.01 -14.73 -4.17
N TYR A 225 16.70 -14.04 -3.25
CA TYR A 225 18.03 -13.51 -3.48
C TYR A 225 19.06 -14.62 -3.67
N PHE A 226 19.11 -15.59 -2.76
CA PHE A 226 20.10 -16.67 -2.84
C PHE A 226 19.86 -17.61 -4.02
N THR A 227 18.61 -17.78 -4.47
CA THR A 227 18.29 -18.66 -5.61
C THR A 227 18.36 -17.97 -6.97
N LYS A 228 17.99 -16.68 -7.06
CA LYS A 228 17.81 -15.98 -8.35
C LYS A 228 18.48 -14.61 -8.43
N ARG A 229 19.18 -14.18 -7.38
CA ARG A 229 19.78 -12.84 -7.27
C ARG A 229 18.76 -11.71 -7.50
N ARG A 230 17.51 -11.95 -7.07
CA ARG A 230 16.43 -10.96 -7.06
C ARG A 230 16.06 -10.64 -5.61
N PHE A 231 15.75 -9.39 -5.32
CA PHE A 231 15.39 -8.91 -3.99
C PHE A 231 13.94 -8.38 -4.00
N LEU A 232 13.41 -8.03 -2.84
CA LEU A 232 12.17 -7.26 -2.73
C LEU A 232 12.51 -5.77 -2.97
N ASP A 233 12.00 -5.17 -4.03
CA ASP A 233 12.29 -3.78 -4.38
C ASP A 233 11.40 -2.80 -3.62
N ALA A 234 10.10 -3.11 -3.50
CA ALA A 234 9.15 -2.23 -2.82
C ALA A 234 8.11 -2.98 -1.98
N LEU A 235 7.78 -2.41 -0.83
CA LEU A 235 6.72 -2.87 0.04
C LEU A 235 5.70 -1.73 0.24
N PHE A 236 4.48 -1.94 -0.19
CA PHE A 236 3.41 -0.95 -0.13
C PHE A 236 2.44 -1.31 1.00
N VAL A 237 2.20 -0.41 1.95
CA VAL A 237 1.32 -0.63 3.09
C VAL A 237 0.19 0.39 3.01
N ILE A 238 -1.03 -0.05 2.67
CA ILE A 238 -2.22 0.80 2.66
C ILE A 238 -2.87 0.77 4.05
N GLN A 239 -3.32 1.92 4.57
CA GLN A 239 -3.68 2.02 5.98
C GLN A 239 -4.87 2.95 6.24
N CYS A 240 -5.63 2.61 7.27
CA CYS A 240 -6.54 3.50 7.98
C CYS A 240 -6.14 3.51 9.46
N ASN A 241 -4.91 3.97 9.72
CA ASN A 241 -4.25 3.83 11.01
C ASN A 241 -4.35 5.13 11.83
N PRO A 242 -5.00 5.13 13.02
CA PRO A 242 -5.09 6.28 13.91
C PRO A 242 -3.80 6.54 14.72
N LYS A 243 -2.76 5.72 14.53
CA LYS A 243 -1.47 5.86 15.23
C LYS A 243 -0.30 5.64 14.26
N PRO A 244 -0.15 6.47 13.21
CA PRO A 244 0.88 6.28 12.18
C PRO A 244 2.31 6.41 12.73
N GLU A 245 2.49 7.18 13.81
CA GLU A 245 3.78 7.41 14.47
C GLU A 245 4.01 6.49 15.69
N HIS A 246 3.18 5.45 15.90
CA HIS A 246 3.33 4.59 17.07
C HIS A 246 4.72 3.90 17.10
N ARG A 247 5.33 3.82 18.29
CA ARG A 247 6.68 3.25 18.49
C ARG A 247 6.91 1.86 17.87
N THR A 248 5.85 1.06 17.73
CA THR A 248 5.93 -0.27 17.11
C THR A 248 6.34 -0.20 15.64
N TYR A 249 5.94 0.84 14.90
CA TYR A 249 6.44 1.06 13.52
C TYR A 249 7.95 1.24 13.53
N ARG A 250 8.46 2.11 14.40
CA ARG A 250 9.89 2.34 14.57
C ARG A 250 10.63 1.03 14.90
N GLU A 251 10.12 0.22 15.81
CA GLU A 251 10.74 -1.06 16.20
C GLU A 251 10.79 -2.06 15.03
N VAL A 252 9.68 -2.20 14.29
CA VAL A 252 9.62 -3.12 13.14
C VAL A 252 10.51 -2.61 12.00
N LEU A 253 10.47 -1.32 11.68
CA LEU A 253 11.37 -0.70 10.70
C LEU A 253 12.84 -0.86 11.10
N SER A 254 13.17 -0.70 12.39
CA SER A 254 14.54 -0.90 12.88
C SER A 254 14.99 -2.35 12.72
N GLY A 255 14.10 -3.33 12.94
CA GLY A 255 14.40 -4.73 12.68
C GLY A 255 14.54 -5.04 11.19
N PHE A 256 13.71 -4.43 10.35
CA PHE A 256 13.73 -4.63 8.90
C PHE A 256 14.94 -3.99 8.21
N TYR A 257 15.38 -2.82 8.69
CA TYR A 257 16.49 -2.03 8.10
C TYR A 257 17.80 -2.02 8.91
N GLY A 258 17.85 -2.67 10.08
CA GLY A 258 18.98 -2.62 11.02
C GLY A 258 20.21 -3.43 10.64
N GLU A 259 21.19 -3.49 11.54
CA GLU A 259 22.54 -4.03 11.29
C GLU A 259 22.58 -5.49 10.81
N TYR A 260 21.52 -6.28 11.04
CA TYR A 260 21.39 -7.64 10.52
C TYR A 260 21.15 -7.73 9.00
N LEU A 261 21.09 -6.60 8.27
CA LEU A 261 20.92 -6.60 6.82
C LEU A 261 22.06 -7.28 6.03
N GLU A 262 23.25 -7.46 6.61
CA GLU A 262 24.30 -8.32 6.01
C GLU A 262 23.84 -9.78 5.90
N ASP A 263 23.02 -10.24 6.86
CA ASP A 263 22.42 -11.58 6.88
C ASP A 263 21.08 -11.64 6.12
N THR A 264 20.51 -10.50 5.72
CA THR A 264 19.22 -10.43 5.00
C THR A 264 19.30 -9.64 3.68
N PRO A 265 20.12 -10.09 2.71
CA PRO A 265 20.35 -9.36 1.46
C PRO A 265 19.09 -9.22 0.58
N GLY A 266 18.07 -10.05 0.79
CA GLY A 266 16.84 -10.01 0.00
C GLY A 266 15.97 -8.78 0.22
N VAL A 267 16.18 -8.02 1.28
CA VAL A 267 15.40 -6.80 1.60
C VAL A 267 16.25 -5.55 1.81
N ARG A 268 17.57 -5.67 1.62
CA ARG A 268 18.56 -4.64 1.99
C ARG A 268 18.23 -3.25 1.44
N ASP A 269 17.75 -3.21 0.20
CA ASP A 269 17.48 -1.98 -0.54
C ASP A 269 15.97 -1.78 -0.82
N THR A 270 15.10 -2.49 -0.09
CA THR A 270 13.64 -2.35 -0.22
C THR A 270 13.19 -0.94 0.16
N VAL A 271 12.32 -0.34 -0.66
CA VAL A 271 11.60 0.90 -0.31
C VAL A 271 10.26 0.53 0.32
N THR A 272 9.99 0.98 1.55
CA THR A 272 8.67 0.78 2.18
C THR A 272 7.85 2.05 2.08
N VAL A 273 6.66 1.98 1.50
CA VAL A 273 5.73 3.10 1.31
C VAL A 273 4.48 2.87 2.13
N PHE A 274 4.20 3.76 3.07
CA PHE A 274 2.99 3.76 3.90
C PHE A 274 2.02 4.82 3.39
N GLY A 275 0.88 4.38 2.86
CA GLY A 275 -0.22 5.22 2.42
C GLY A 275 -1.37 5.17 3.40
N ASN A 276 -1.45 6.16 4.29
CA ASN A 276 -2.50 6.26 5.29
C ASN A 276 -3.66 7.15 4.82
N CYS A 277 -4.82 7.03 5.46
CA CYS A 277 -5.88 8.02 5.33
C CYS A 277 -5.49 9.34 5.99
N SER A 278 -6.19 10.44 5.66
CA SER A 278 -5.90 11.78 6.21
C SER A 278 -6.55 12.03 7.57
N ASN A 279 -6.16 13.13 8.24
CA ASN A 279 -6.66 13.51 9.58
C ASN A 279 -8.14 13.85 9.65
N GLU A 280 -8.82 14.09 8.53
CA GLU A 280 -10.27 14.24 8.50
C GLU A 280 -11.00 12.87 8.53
N THR A 281 -10.28 11.77 8.74
CA THR A 281 -10.85 10.44 8.91
C THR A 281 -11.60 10.30 10.23
N GLU A 282 -12.78 9.69 10.16
CA GLU A 282 -13.62 9.35 11.30
C GLU A 282 -13.97 7.87 11.25
N ILE A 283 -13.82 7.17 12.38
CA ILE A 283 -14.27 5.79 12.55
C ILE A 283 -15.19 5.73 13.77
N GLU A 284 -16.43 5.32 13.55
CA GLU A 284 -17.43 5.24 14.61
C GLU A 284 -16.96 4.31 15.75
N GLY A 285 -16.92 4.85 16.97
CA GLY A 285 -16.52 4.10 18.17
C GLY A 285 -15.01 3.98 18.39
N VAL A 286 -14.17 4.65 17.59
CA VAL A 286 -12.71 4.68 17.78
C VAL A 286 -12.27 6.12 18.10
N GLU A 287 -11.74 6.33 19.30
CA GLU A 287 -11.09 7.60 19.65
C GLU A 287 -9.66 7.63 19.09
N SER A 288 -9.36 8.63 18.25
CA SER A 288 -8.04 8.83 17.66
C SER A 288 -7.31 9.96 18.39
N HIS A 289 -6.57 9.62 19.45
CA HIS A 289 -5.76 10.61 20.18
C HIS A 289 -4.49 11.03 19.43
N ASP A 290 -3.89 10.12 18.67
CA ASP A 290 -2.63 10.36 17.93
C ASP A 290 -2.89 10.87 16.49
N GLY A 291 -4.13 10.78 16.01
CA GLY A 291 -4.57 11.30 14.71
C GLY A 291 -4.23 10.41 13.51
N TYR A 292 -4.84 10.72 12.38
CA TYR A 292 -4.55 10.09 11.08
C TYR A 292 -3.62 10.98 10.22
N GLY A 293 -3.34 10.53 8.99
CA GLY A 293 -2.40 11.16 8.07
C GLY A 293 -1.01 10.57 8.20
N VAL A 294 0.02 11.39 7.96
CA VAL A 294 1.42 11.00 8.09
C VAL A 294 1.75 9.76 7.25
N SER A 295 1.27 9.72 6.01
CA SER A 295 1.85 8.82 5.02
C SER A 295 3.35 9.05 4.95
N PHE A 296 4.14 8.02 4.69
CA PHE A 296 5.59 8.17 4.63
C PHE A 296 6.27 7.12 3.76
N VAL A 297 7.50 7.41 3.38
CA VAL A 297 8.38 6.50 2.65
C VAL A 297 9.62 6.27 3.51
N ALA A 298 9.93 5.00 3.80
CA ALA A 298 11.12 4.61 4.53
C ALA A 298 12.09 3.85 3.60
N ILE A 299 13.37 4.20 3.70
CA ILE A 299 14.49 3.54 3.01
C ILE A 299 15.63 3.34 4.00
N SER A 300 16.56 2.43 3.70
CA SER A 300 17.75 2.22 4.52
C SER A 300 18.54 3.52 4.73
N ALA A 301 19.07 3.74 5.95
CA ALA A 301 19.95 4.88 6.26
C ALA A 301 21.26 4.91 5.43
N ARG A 302 21.56 3.86 4.66
CA ARG A 302 22.64 3.86 3.66
C ARG A 302 22.37 4.81 2.50
N HIS A 303 21.10 5.12 2.23
CA HIS A 303 20.72 6.14 1.26
C HIS A 303 20.87 7.53 1.88
N LYS A 304 21.51 8.44 1.15
CA LYS A 304 21.60 9.84 1.58
C LYS A 304 20.31 10.55 1.22
N MET A 305 19.72 11.22 2.21
CA MET A 305 18.55 12.08 2.05
C MET A 305 18.88 13.45 2.63
N ALA A 306 18.61 14.53 1.89
CA ALA A 306 18.75 15.87 2.45
C ALA A 306 17.81 16.04 3.65
N ARG A 307 18.26 16.76 4.69
CA ARG A 307 17.41 17.15 5.81
C ARG A 307 16.52 18.32 5.40
N VAL A 308 15.24 18.03 5.18
CA VAL A 308 14.23 19.00 4.74
C VAL A 308 13.09 19.07 5.75
N ARG A 309 12.56 20.27 5.99
CA ARG A 309 11.37 20.51 6.80
C ARG A 309 10.53 21.59 6.13
N GLU A 310 9.56 21.14 5.34
CA GLU A 310 8.57 21.98 4.67
C GLU A 310 7.20 21.83 5.34
N GLN A 311 6.23 22.62 4.88
CA GLN A 311 4.85 22.56 5.38
C GLN A 311 4.18 21.21 5.09
N GLU A 312 4.38 20.67 3.88
CA GLU A 312 3.67 19.48 3.39
C GLU A 312 4.48 18.19 3.61
N PHE A 313 5.78 18.28 3.88
CA PHE A 313 6.64 17.12 4.13
C PHE A 313 7.90 17.48 4.92
N SER A 314 8.50 16.46 5.53
CA SER A 314 9.79 16.55 6.22
C SER A 314 10.57 15.27 6.04
N THR A 315 11.88 15.31 6.25
CA THR A 315 12.72 14.12 6.30
C THR A 315 13.28 13.93 7.71
N ASP A 316 13.25 12.71 8.23
CA ASP A 316 13.80 12.35 9.53
C ASP A 316 14.38 10.93 9.53
N ASP A 317 14.90 10.48 10.67
CA ASP A 317 15.41 9.12 10.91
C ASP A 317 14.52 8.32 11.88
N PHE A 318 13.25 8.75 12.05
CA PHE A 318 12.29 8.15 12.97
C PHE A 318 12.87 7.90 14.37
N ASP A 319 13.38 8.96 15.00
CA ASP A 319 14.03 8.93 16.31
C ASP A 319 15.25 7.98 16.35
N GLY A 320 16.18 8.18 15.40
CA GLY A 320 17.44 7.45 15.34
C GLY A 320 17.33 5.98 14.93
N ALA A 321 16.25 5.59 14.24
CA ALA A 321 16.16 4.29 13.58
C ALA A 321 17.13 4.21 12.38
N PRO A 322 17.52 3.00 11.93
CA PRO A 322 18.46 2.79 10.81
C PRO A 322 17.84 3.07 9.43
N ILE A 323 17.00 4.11 9.33
CA ILE A 323 16.28 4.50 8.12
C ILE A 323 16.47 5.98 7.82
N CYS A 324 16.17 6.35 6.59
CA CYS A 324 15.77 7.71 6.25
C CYS A 324 14.30 7.68 5.85
N ARG A 325 13.52 8.62 6.37
CA ARG A 325 12.07 8.69 6.18
C ARG A 325 11.67 10.00 5.53
N LEU A 326 10.99 9.96 4.39
CA LEU A 326 10.23 11.07 3.84
C LEU A 326 8.81 11.00 4.43
N ARG A 327 8.51 11.91 5.36
CA ARG A 327 7.27 11.97 6.13
C ARG A 327 6.36 13.07 5.58
N PHE A 328 5.11 12.74 5.29
CA PHE A 328 4.13 13.70 4.79
C PHE A 328 3.28 14.33 5.91
N GLY A 329 2.61 15.43 5.58
CA GLY A 329 1.66 16.10 6.47
C GLY A 329 0.41 15.25 6.78
N THR A 330 -0.50 15.80 7.57
CA THR A 330 -1.69 15.06 8.03
C THR A 330 -2.94 15.27 7.17
N GLY A 331 -3.00 16.36 6.39
CA GLY A 331 -4.20 16.77 5.66
C GLY A 331 -4.55 15.91 4.47
N THR A 332 -5.76 16.10 3.93
CA THR A 332 -6.18 15.51 2.65
C THR A 332 -5.27 15.99 1.50
N ARG A 333 -4.47 15.08 0.94
CA ARG A 333 -3.45 15.39 -0.08
C ARG A 333 -3.21 14.21 -1.02
N LEU A 334 -2.74 14.52 -2.23
CA LEU A 334 -2.04 13.53 -3.07
C LEU A 334 -0.55 13.86 -3.09
N TYR A 335 0.30 12.85 -2.89
CA TYR A 335 1.76 13.00 -2.91
C TYR A 335 2.36 12.20 -4.06
N PHE A 336 2.91 12.90 -5.06
CA PHE A 336 3.54 12.31 -6.23
C PHE A 336 5.06 12.39 -6.11
N PHE A 337 5.73 11.26 -6.04
CA PHE A 337 7.18 11.17 -5.82
C PHE A 337 7.79 10.01 -6.61
N ASN A 338 9.12 9.99 -6.73
CA ASN A 338 9.82 8.87 -7.35
C ASN A 338 10.24 7.80 -6.33
N LEU A 339 10.32 6.55 -6.76
CA LEU A 339 10.93 5.46 -5.99
C LEU A 339 12.41 5.35 -6.41
N PRO A 340 13.37 5.41 -5.47
CA PRO A 340 14.76 5.14 -5.79
C PRO A 340 14.90 3.67 -6.20
N LEU A 341 15.64 3.43 -7.29
CA LEU A 341 16.04 2.08 -7.70
C LEU A 341 17.50 1.89 -7.27
N HIS A 342 17.77 0.85 -6.49
CA HIS A 342 19.14 0.46 -6.18
C HIS A 342 19.64 -0.55 -7.22
N HIS A 343 20.84 -0.33 -7.76
CA HIS A 343 21.51 -1.29 -8.64
C HIS A 343 22.91 -1.60 -8.10
N GLU A 344 23.09 -2.81 -7.56
CA GLU A 344 24.32 -3.24 -6.86
C GLU A 344 25.59 -3.13 -7.74
N LEU A 345 25.45 -3.25 -9.07
CA LEU A 345 26.58 -3.16 -10.01
C LEU A 345 26.95 -1.73 -10.43
N ASP A 346 26.13 -0.72 -10.10
CA ASP A 346 26.45 0.67 -10.38
C ASP A 346 26.52 1.50 -9.07
N PRO A 347 27.71 1.78 -8.53
CA PRO A 347 27.88 2.64 -7.36
C PRO A 347 27.45 4.10 -7.58
N ARG A 348 27.02 4.47 -8.79
CA ARG A 348 26.36 5.76 -9.09
C ARG A 348 24.83 5.67 -9.03
N SER A 349 24.24 4.48 -9.13
CA SER A 349 22.77 4.27 -8.97
C SER A 349 22.31 4.52 -7.53
N SER A 350 23.18 4.34 -6.54
CA SER A 350 22.98 4.70 -5.13
C SER A 350 22.88 6.21 -4.86
N ARG A 351 22.95 7.05 -5.90
CA ARG A 351 22.93 8.52 -5.82
C ARG A 351 21.61 9.13 -6.23
N VAL A 352 20.61 8.33 -6.61
CA VAL A 352 19.31 8.86 -6.99
C VAL A 352 18.51 9.19 -5.73
N PRO A 353 18.20 10.47 -5.48
CA PRO A 353 17.45 10.84 -4.29
C PRO A 353 15.96 10.51 -4.43
N LEU A 354 15.35 10.19 -3.29
CA LEU A 354 13.91 10.17 -3.11
C LEU A 354 13.38 11.60 -3.18
N LYS A 355 12.61 11.94 -4.21
CA LYS A 355 12.19 13.28 -4.57
C LYS A 355 10.67 13.37 -4.67
N LEU A 356 10.11 14.34 -3.97
CA LEU A 356 8.71 14.73 -4.11
C LEU A 356 8.56 15.63 -5.36
N HIS A 357 7.74 15.22 -6.31
CA HIS A 357 7.51 15.97 -7.55
C HIS A 357 6.33 16.93 -7.45
N ALA A 358 5.25 16.50 -6.80
CA ALA A 358 4.06 17.32 -6.62
C ALA A 358 3.29 16.92 -5.36
N VAL A 359 2.66 17.93 -4.76
CA VAL A 359 1.64 17.77 -3.72
C VAL A 359 0.36 18.40 -4.24
N MET A 360 -0.74 17.65 -4.24
CA MET A 360 -2.05 18.14 -4.67
C MET A 360 -2.97 18.27 -3.46
N GLN A 361 -3.74 19.35 -3.43
CA GLN A 361 -4.75 19.62 -2.42
C GLN A 361 -6.15 19.51 -3.03
N TRP A 362 -7.07 18.96 -2.25
CA TRP A 362 -8.49 18.92 -2.58
C TRP A 362 -9.11 20.31 -2.44
N LYS A 363 -9.77 20.80 -3.50
CA LYS A 363 -10.49 22.08 -3.51
C LYS A 363 -11.92 21.91 -4.01
N GLU A 364 -12.84 22.67 -3.44
CA GLU A 364 -14.19 22.81 -3.96
C GLU A 364 -14.20 23.53 -5.33
N PRO A 365 -15.01 23.09 -6.31
CA PRO A 365 -16.11 22.11 -6.21
C PRO A 365 -15.74 20.64 -6.51
N GLY A 366 -14.58 20.14 -6.07
CA GLY A 366 -14.21 18.72 -6.17
C GLY A 366 -13.12 18.44 -7.19
N SER A 367 -11.97 19.11 -7.04
CA SER A 367 -10.82 18.90 -7.91
C SER A 367 -9.53 18.90 -7.12
N TRP A 368 -8.54 18.17 -7.64
CA TRP A 368 -7.19 18.18 -7.14
C TRP A 368 -6.39 19.30 -7.81
N VAL A 369 -5.81 20.19 -7.01
CA VAL A 369 -5.00 21.31 -7.49
C VAL A 369 -3.60 21.21 -6.89
N ARG A 370 -2.56 21.38 -7.72
CA ARG A 370 -1.17 21.38 -7.25
C ARG A 370 -0.96 22.53 -6.26
N THR A 371 -0.25 22.24 -5.17
CA THR A 371 0.19 23.22 -4.18
C THR A 371 1.60 23.73 -4.54
N GLY A 372 1.82 25.05 -4.41
CA GLY A 372 3.09 25.72 -4.74
C GLY A 372 3.30 26.01 -6.24
N GLU A 373 4.19 26.97 -6.55
CA GLU A 373 4.62 27.28 -7.93
C GLU A 373 5.57 26.20 -8.49
N GLU A 374 5.59 26.02 -9.82
CA GLU A 374 6.26 24.94 -10.57
C GLU A 374 7.72 24.64 -10.21
N LYS A 375 8.43 25.54 -9.53
CA LYS A 375 9.87 25.43 -9.23
C LYS A 375 10.20 24.87 -7.83
N ALA A 376 9.23 24.70 -6.94
CA ALA A 376 9.52 24.53 -5.50
C ALA A 376 10.16 23.19 -5.10
N TYR A 377 9.93 22.10 -5.84
CA TYR A 377 10.39 20.76 -5.43
C TYR A 377 11.43 20.14 -6.37
N GLU A 378 11.92 20.89 -7.37
CA GLU A 378 12.87 20.32 -8.35
C GLU A 378 14.30 20.18 -7.82
N HIS A 379 14.65 20.87 -6.73
CA HIS A 379 16.00 20.94 -6.18
C HIS A 379 16.19 20.31 -4.78
N LEU A 380 15.17 19.65 -4.24
CA LEU A 380 15.19 19.17 -2.86
C LEU A 380 14.96 17.66 -2.81
N ILE A 381 16.06 16.90 -2.75
CA ILE A 381 16.42 15.86 -1.76
C ILE A 381 17.67 15.14 -2.27
#